data_AF-A0A645B2N5-F1
#
_entry.id   AF-A0A645B2N5-F1
#
_cell.length_a   1.000
_cell.length_b   1.000
_cell.length_c   1.000
_cell.angle_alpha   90.00
_cell.angle_beta   90.00
_cell.angle_gamma   90.00
#
_symmetry.space_group_name_H-M   'P 1'
#
loop_
_entity.id
_entity.type
_entity.pdbx_description
1 polymer ?
#
loop_
_entity_poly.entity_id
_entity_poly.type
_entity_poly.pdbx_seq_one_letter_code
_entity_poly.pdbx_strand_id
1 'polypeptide(L)'
;MFGDISAWMYEYPGGFSLRRSRPGLTHPCWKPFFPAGLNEVAATYRLAQGELRSAWRRKDDHIVYAVELPEGMTGTVELPDSSIHPVSGKQQFTIAFPPGGK
;
A
#
# COMPACT_ATOMS: atom_id res chain seq x y z
N MET A 1 -13.24 19.27 -3.66
CA MET A 1 -13.94 18.05 -4.10
C MET A 1 -12.92 17.10 -4.72
N PHE A 2 -12.47 16.10 -3.96
CA PHE A 2 -11.92 14.83 -4.44
C PHE A 2 -12.81 13.81 -3.74
N GLY A 3 -13.94 13.45 -4.35
CA GLY A 3 -13.93 12.43 -5.39
C GLY A 3 -13.92 11.09 -4.66
N ASP A 4 -15.11 10.72 -4.20
CA ASP A 4 -15.54 9.42 -3.67
C ASP A 4 -14.44 8.35 -3.58
N ILE A 5 -13.86 8.19 -2.39
CA ILE A 5 -13.07 7.00 -2.03
C ILE A 5 -14.07 5.93 -1.58
N SER A 6 -14.90 5.51 -2.51
CA SER A 6 -15.88 4.45 -2.33
C SER A 6 -15.32 3.15 -2.91
N ALA A 7 -14.55 2.39 -2.13
CA ALA A 7 -14.26 1.00 -2.46
C ALA A 7 -13.78 0.24 -1.21
N TRP A 8 -14.77 -0.23 -0.44
CA TRP A 8 -14.77 -1.50 0.29
C TRP A 8 -13.49 -1.88 1.05
N MET A 9 -13.59 -1.66 2.37
CA MET A 9 -12.75 -2.28 3.39
C MET A 9 -12.61 -3.79 3.13
N TYR A 10 -11.46 -4.21 2.62
CA TYR A 10 -10.98 -5.55 2.89
C TYR A 10 -10.01 -5.45 4.06
N GLU A 11 -10.51 -5.73 5.26
CA GLU A 11 -9.69 -6.48 6.21
C GLU A 11 -9.33 -7.78 5.50
N TYR A 12 -8.12 -7.82 4.91
CA TYR A 12 -7.50 -8.95 4.20
C TYR A 12 -8.08 -9.29 2.82
N PRO A 13 -7.25 -9.17 1.75
CA PRO A 13 -6.13 -10.12 1.55
C PRO A 13 -4.81 -9.45 1.09
N GLY A 14 -4.41 -8.34 1.72
CA GLY A 14 -3.32 -7.46 1.24
C GLY A 14 -1.88 -7.80 1.68
N GLY A 15 -1.59 -9.01 2.15
CA GLY A 15 -0.21 -9.40 2.51
C GLY A 15 0.43 -8.56 3.63
N PHE A 16 -0.39 -7.90 4.46
CA PHE A 16 0.09 -7.07 5.57
C PHE A 16 0.68 -7.97 6.66
N SER A 17 2.00 -7.90 6.83
CA SER A 17 2.70 -8.61 7.92
C SER A 17 3.28 -7.58 8.87
N LEU A 18 2.76 -7.57 10.10
CA LEU A 18 3.36 -6.80 11.18
C LEU A 18 4.59 -7.54 11.69
N ARG A 19 5.77 -7.14 11.21
CA ARG A 19 7.01 -7.66 11.75
C ARG A 19 7.23 -7.05 13.13
N ARG A 20 6.92 -7.81 14.18
CA ARG A 20 7.30 -7.46 15.56
C ARG A 20 8.80 -7.62 15.70
N SER A 21 9.56 -6.59 15.32
CA SER A 21 11.01 -6.62 15.52
C SER A 21 11.39 -6.32 16.99
N ARG A 22 10.52 -5.62 17.74
CA ARG A 22 10.67 -5.31 19.18
C ARG A 22 9.29 -5.17 19.85
N PRO A 23 9.15 -5.45 21.15
CA PRO A 23 7.93 -5.12 21.89
C PRO A 23 7.66 -3.61 21.80
N GLY A 24 6.52 -3.24 21.20
CA GLY A 24 6.10 -1.84 21.00
C GLY A 24 6.47 -1.22 19.64
N LEU A 25 7.31 -1.87 18.82
CA LEU A 25 7.68 -1.37 17.49
C LEU A 25 6.99 -2.20 16.40
N THR A 26 5.83 -1.69 15.99
CA THR A 26 5.02 -2.24 14.90
C THR A 26 5.58 -1.72 13.59
N HIS A 27 6.26 -2.57 12.81
CA HIS A 27 6.78 -2.17 11.49
C HIS A 27 5.84 -2.69 10.39
N PRO A 28 4.99 -1.84 9.80
CA PRO A 28 4.07 -2.24 8.76
C PRO A 28 4.84 -2.57 7.48
N CYS A 29 4.54 -3.74 6.93
CA CYS A 29 5.03 -4.17 5.63
C CYS A 29 3.83 -4.27 4.67
N TRP A 30 3.89 -3.56 3.55
CA TRP A 30 2.91 -3.66 2.48
C TRP A 30 3.48 -4.45 1.31
N LYS A 31 2.74 -5.45 0.88
CA LYS A 31 3.01 -6.21 -0.34
C LYS A 31 1.83 -6.04 -1.30
N PRO A 32 1.75 -4.91 -2.04
CA PRO A 32 0.65 -4.68 -2.96
C PRO A 32 0.63 -5.75 -4.04
N PHE A 33 -0.57 -6.28 -4.31
CA PHE A 33 -0.84 -7.17 -5.42
C PHE A 33 -1.77 -6.46 -6.40
N PHE A 34 -1.45 -6.53 -7.69
CA PHE A 34 -2.15 -5.82 -8.76
C PHE A 34 -2.84 -6.81 -9.72
N PRO A 35 -3.96 -7.44 -9.32
CA PRO A 35 -4.66 -8.40 -10.17
C PRO A 35 -5.16 -7.73 -11.46
N ALA A 36 -5.14 -8.45 -12.58
CA ALA A 36 -5.57 -7.94 -13.87
C ALA A 36 -7.04 -7.44 -13.86
N GLY A 37 -7.91 -8.04 -13.04
CA GLY A 37 -9.34 -7.70 -12.97
C GLY A 37 -9.70 -6.48 -12.11
N LEU A 38 -8.75 -5.82 -11.43
CA LEU A 38 -9.01 -4.63 -10.61
C LEU A 38 -8.27 -3.41 -11.16
N ASN A 39 -8.97 -2.28 -11.24
CA ASN A 39 -8.41 -1.00 -11.68
C ASN A 39 -7.98 -0.11 -10.53
N GLU A 40 -8.58 -0.25 -9.35
CA GLU A 40 -8.21 0.52 -8.17
C GLU A 40 -8.55 -0.26 -6.89
N VAL A 41 -7.75 -0.05 -5.85
CA VAL A 41 -7.96 -0.59 -4.52
C VAL A 41 -7.50 0.44 -3.49
N ALA A 42 -8.28 0.63 -2.44
CA ALA A 42 -7.90 1.42 -1.29
C ALA A 42 -8.07 0.58 -0.01
N ALA A 43 -7.10 0.67 0.90
CA ALA A 43 -7.09 0.00 2.17
C ALA A 43 -6.67 0.98 3.27
N THR A 44 -7.42 1.01 4.37
CA THR A 44 -7.11 1.82 5.56
C THR A 44 -7.06 0.90 6.76
N TYR A 45 -5.96 0.96 7.51
CA TYR A 45 -5.73 0.20 8.72
C TYR A 45 -5.63 1.17 9.90
N ARG A 46 -6.49 0.99 10.91
CA ARG A 46 -6.46 1.79 12.13
C ARG A 46 -5.62 1.12 13.19
N LEU A 47 -4.58 1.81 13.66
CA LEU A 47 -3.74 1.38 14.78
C LEU A 47 -3.93 2.31 15.96
N ALA A 48 -3.53 1.86 17.16
CA ALA A 48 -3.51 2.71 18.35
C ALA A 48 -2.60 3.96 18.20
N GLN A 49 -1.60 3.88 17.31
CA GLN A 49 -0.62 4.94 17.05
C GLN A 49 -1.03 5.88 15.90
N GLY A 50 -2.11 5.59 15.18
CA GLY A 50 -2.58 6.36 14.03
C GLY A 50 -3.21 5.51 12.93
N GLU A 51 -3.64 6.16 11.86
CA GLU A 51 -4.20 5.48 10.68
C GLU A 51 -3.12 5.27 9.61
N LEU A 52 -3.03 4.05 9.12
CA LEU A 52 -2.24 3.68 7.95
C LEU A 52 -3.17 3.63 6.74
N ARG A 53 -2.81 4.28 5.65
CA ARG A 53 -3.59 4.21 4.40
C ARG A 53 -2.70 3.74 3.28
N SER A 54 -3.27 2.96 2.39
CA SER A 54 -2.59 2.52 1.17
C SER A 54 -3.62 2.40 0.06
N ALA A 55 -3.31 2.96 -1.10
CA ALA A 55 -4.23 2.95 -2.23
C ALA A 55 -3.45 2.85 -3.53
N TRP A 56 -3.86 1.99 -4.43
CA TRP A 56 -3.32 1.98 -5.79
C TRP A 56 -4.41 2.14 -6.83
N ARG A 57 -4.02 2.72 -7.95
CA ARG A 57 -4.85 2.85 -9.14
C ARG A 57 -4.03 2.57 -10.38
N ARG A 58 -4.57 1.70 -11.23
CA ARG A 58 -4.07 1.45 -12.57
C ARG A 58 -4.41 2.64 -13.46
N LYS A 59 -3.38 3.14 -14.13
CA LYS A 59 -3.43 4.05 -15.26
C LYS A 59 -3.05 3.26 -16.51
N ASP A 60 -3.29 3.84 -17.69
CA ASP A 60 -3.16 3.13 -18.97
C ASP A 60 -1.83 2.37 -19.13
N ASP A 61 -0.71 2.95 -18.68
CA ASP A 61 0.64 2.39 -18.85
C ASP A 61 1.37 2.08 -17.53
N HIS A 62 0.81 2.49 -16.38
CA HIS A 62 1.48 2.37 -15.09
C HIS A 62 0.47 2.26 -13.95
N ILE A 63 0.93 1.84 -12.79
CA ILE A 63 0.15 1.80 -11.55
C ILE A 63 0.70 2.85 -10.60
N VAL A 64 -0.20 3.69 -10.09
CA VAL A 64 0.12 4.66 -9.06
C VAL A 64 -0.24 4.04 -7.72
N TYR A 65 0.73 3.84 -6.83
CA TYR A 65 0.51 3.33 -5.47
C TYR A 65 0.91 4.39 -4.44
N ALA A 66 -0.02 4.82 -3.60
CA ALA A 66 0.18 5.76 -2.52
C ALA A 66 0.07 5.06 -1.17
N VAL A 67 0.96 5.42 -0.26
CA VAL A 67 0.93 4.99 1.14
C VAL A 67 1.02 6.21 2.06
N GLU A 68 0.33 6.14 3.18
CA GLU A 68 0.30 7.18 4.19
C GLU A 68 0.45 6.53 5.56
N LEU A 69 1.48 6.96 6.28
CA LEU A 69 1.79 6.57 7.64
C LEU A 69 1.64 7.77 8.58
N PRO A 70 1.28 7.55 9.85
CA PRO A 70 1.31 8.60 10.86
C PRO A 70 2.75 9.05 11.12
N GLU A 71 2.89 10.26 11.65
CA GLU A 71 4.18 10.85 11.99
C GLU A 71 4.92 10.01 13.04
N GLY A 72 6.23 9.83 12.87
CA GLY A 72 7.05 8.98 13.76
C GLY A 72 6.94 7.48 13.49
N MET A 73 6.16 7.05 12.50
CA MET A 73 6.09 5.65 12.05
C MET A 73 6.83 5.45 10.73
N THR A 74 7.59 4.35 10.65
CA THR A 74 8.24 3.89 9.43
C THR A 74 7.67 2.56 9.02
N GLY A 75 7.60 2.30 7.73
CA GLY A 75 7.22 1.01 7.20
C GLY A 75 8.04 0.63 5.98
N THR A 76 7.66 -0.47 5.36
CA THR A 76 8.33 -1.00 4.18
C THR A 76 7.30 -1.41 3.15
N VAL A 77 7.53 -1.00 1.91
CA VAL A 77 6.75 -1.45 0.75
C VAL A 77 7.63 -2.41 -0.04
N GLU A 78 7.14 -3.63 -0.25
CA GLU A 78 7.74 -4.60 -1.16
C GLU A 78 6.91 -4.62 -2.44
N LEU A 79 7.45 -4.04 -3.51
CA LEU A 79 6.79 -3.99 -4.80
C LEU A 79 6.86 -5.37 -5.50
N PRO A 80 5.99 -5.65 -6.50
CA PRO A 80 5.95 -6.95 -7.18
C PRO A 80 7.23 -7.31 -7.94
N ASP A 81 8.07 -6.32 -8.26
CA ASP A 81 9.40 -6.49 -8.84
C ASP A 81 10.46 -6.94 -7.81
N SER A 82 10.02 -7.27 -6.58
CA SER A 82 10.87 -7.57 -5.41
C SER A 82 11.70 -6.38 -4.92
N SER A 83 11.42 -5.16 -5.38
CA SER A 83 12.05 -3.95 -4.86
C SER A 83 11.48 -3.60 -3.49
N ILE A 84 12.37 -3.36 -2.53
CA ILE A 84 12.02 -3.02 -1.15
C ILE A 84 12.29 -1.53 -0.93
N HIS A 85 11.24 -0.79 -0.60
CA HIS A 85 11.31 0.64 -0.36
C HIS A 85 10.90 0.99 1.08
N PRO A 86 11.76 1.66 1.86
CA PRO A 86 11.34 2.23 3.13
C PRO A 86 10.39 3.41 2.89
N VAL A 87 9.36 3.52 3.73
CA VAL A 87 8.33 4.57 3.65
C VAL A 87 8.10 5.21 5.01
N SER A 88 7.86 6.51 5.01
CA SER A 88 7.43 7.27 6.18
C SER A 88 6.54 8.43 5.74
N GLY A 89 5.57 8.82 6.57
CA GLY A 89 4.60 9.83 6.21
C GLY A 89 3.83 9.47 4.93
N LYS A 90 3.61 10.46 4.05
CA LYS A 90 2.94 10.29 2.76
C LYS A 90 3.95 10.03 1.66
N GLN A 91 3.83 8.90 0.97
CA GLN A 91 4.74 8.52 -0.11
C GLN A 91 3.97 7.89 -1.27
N GLN A 92 4.44 8.13 -2.49
CA GLN A 92 3.83 7.62 -3.71
C GLN A 92 4.87 6.93 -4.58
N PHE A 93 4.47 5.81 -5.15
CA PHE A 93 5.25 4.96 -6.05
C PHE A 93 4.56 4.88 -7.39
N THR A 94 5.36 4.88 -8.45
CA THR A 94 4.89 4.63 -9.81
C THR A 94 5.50 3.31 -10.25
N ILE A 95 4.66 2.31 -10.47
CA ILE A 95 5.06 1.00 -10.94
C ILE A 95 4.73 0.93 -12.43
N ALA A 96 5.74 0.78 -13.29
CA ALA A 96 5.51 0.53 -14.71
C ALA A 96 4.78 -0.81 -14.89
N PHE A 97 3.85 -0.89 -15.84
CA PHE A 97 3.20 -2.17 -16.11
C PHE A 97 4.26 -3.19 -16.58
N PRO A 98 4.31 -4.41 -16.01
CA PRO A 98 5.17 -5.43 -16.59
C PRO A 98 4.72 -5.66 -18.04
N PRO A 99 5.64 -5.65 -19.03
CA PRO A 99 5.30 -5.89 -20.42
C PRO A 99 4.87 -7.36 -20.57
N GLY A 100 3.55 -7.61 -20.54
CA GLY A 100 2.97 -8.92 -20.77
C GLY A 100 2.14 -9.43 -19.61
N GLY A 101 0.86 -9.06 -19.59
CA GLY A 101 -0.17 -9.73 -18.82
C GLY A 101 -1.42 -9.85 -19.68
N LYS A 102 -1.42 -10.84 -20.57
CA LYS A 102 -2.64 -11.35 -21.21
C LYS A 102 -3.31 -12.33 -20.26
#